data_AF-A0A842N8J1-F1
#
_entry.id   AF-A0A842N8J1-F1
#
_cell.length_a   1.000
_cell.length_b   1.000
_cell.length_c   1.000
_cell.angle_alpha   90.00
_cell.angle_beta   90.00
_cell.angle_gamma   90.00
#
_symmetry.space_group_name_H-M   'P 1'
#
loop_
_entity.id
_entity.type
_entity.pdbx_description
1 polymer ?
#
loop_
_entity_poly.entity_id
_entity_poly.type
_entity_poly.pdbx_seq_one_letter_code
_entity_poly.pdbx_strand_id
1 'polypeptide(L)'
;MAYLTRQPVLILKEGTERSRGRDARKSNMTAAQVIAEVLKTTLGPRGMDKMLIDSLGDITITNDGATVLDEIDVQHPAAKMMIEVAKTQDDEVGDGTTTAVIFAGELLKKAQELLEQNIHPSIIIAGYQKASDKALAKLEKLAIDVDLDDRETLMKLANTSMRSKTVSSAREHLSGIVIDAILQIIEERDGEIIADVDNVQIVKKVGKSLNETELVKGIIIDKEAVHDGMPKKVENPKIALIDAAIEVEKTEFDAEIRIRSPDAIKAFLDQESEMLKKKVDDIVSSGAKVLFAQKGIDDVAQHFLAKAGVLAARRVKKSDMEKLAKATGAQIVSNLSDLKDADLGTCEVVEERKVGDDKMIFVEGCSDPRAVAIFVRAGLERMIDEAERALNDALFVISDVAELPKMVPGGGAIETELSKAVRSYATQV
;
A
#
# COMPACT_ATOMS: atom_id res chain seq x y z
N MET A 1 24.40 -21.67 -68.57
CA MET A 1 24.17 -20.51 -67.69
C MET A 1 22.79 -20.65 -67.07
N ALA A 2 22.70 -21.17 -65.84
CA ALA A 2 21.48 -21.15 -65.06
C ALA A 2 21.68 -20.15 -63.92
N TYR A 3 21.08 -18.97 -64.05
CA TYR A 3 21.01 -17.98 -62.98
C TYR A 3 20.07 -18.53 -61.89
N LEU A 4 20.65 -19.09 -60.83
CA LEU A 4 19.95 -19.32 -59.56
C LEU A 4 19.78 -17.97 -58.86
N THR A 5 18.68 -17.28 -59.17
CA THR A 5 18.14 -16.18 -58.36
C THR A 5 17.69 -16.75 -57.02
N ARG A 6 18.62 -16.85 -56.05
CA ARG A 6 18.27 -17.10 -54.65
C ARG A 6 17.51 -15.88 -54.14
N GLN A 7 16.17 -15.99 -54.05
CA GLN A 7 15.39 -15.03 -53.28
C GLN A 7 15.91 -15.01 -51.83
N PRO A 8 16.22 -13.84 -51.26
CA PRO A 8 16.65 -13.76 -49.87
C PRO A 8 15.51 -14.23 -48.95
N VAL A 9 15.80 -15.21 -48.09
CA VAL A 9 14.85 -15.70 -47.09
C VAL A 9 14.78 -14.67 -45.96
N LEU A 10 13.69 -13.89 -45.95
CA LEU A 10 13.36 -12.98 -44.84
C LEU A 10 12.85 -13.80 -43.66
N ILE A 11 13.72 -14.04 -42.67
CA ILE A 11 13.37 -14.76 -41.43
C ILE A 11 12.76 -13.81 -40.39
N LEU A 12 13.17 -12.54 -40.39
CA LEU A 12 12.66 -11.51 -39.49
C LEU A 12 12.00 -10.41 -40.29
N LYS A 13 10.99 -9.76 -39.68
CA LYS A 13 10.33 -8.59 -40.27
C LYS A 13 11.36 -7.46 -40.44
N GLU A 14 11.20 -6.69 -41.51
CA GLU A 14 12.00 -5.50 -41.76
C GLU A 14 11.83 -4.50 -40.59
N GLY A 15 12.94 -3.92 -40.11
CA GLY A 15 12.97 -3.13 -38.88
C GLY A 15 13.25 -3.91 -37.58
N THR A 16 13.40 -5.25 -37.64
CA THR A 16 13.79 -6.04 -36.47
C THR A 16 15.29 -5.94 -36.21
N GLU A 17 15.68 -5.34 -35.10
CA GLU A 17 17.04 -5.37 -34.60
C GLU A 17 17.29 -6.63 -33.75
N ARG A 18 18.47 -7.25 -33.92
CA ARG A 18 18.84 -8.43 -33.14
C ARG A 18 20.32 -8.39 -32.76
N SER A 19 20.58 -8.27 -31.47
CA SER A 19 21.90 -8.53 -30.89
C SER A 19 22.08 -10.03 -30.62
N ARG A 20 23.32 -10.54 -30.69
CA ARG A 20 23.64 -11.96 -30.43
C ARG A 20 24.91 -12.11 -29.60
N GLY A 21 25.02 -13.25 -28.90
CA GLY A 21 26.27 -13.70 -28.29
C GLY A 21 26.83 -12.75 -27.23
N ARG A 22 28.09 -12.32 -27.41
CA ARG A 22 28.79 -11.45 -26.45
C ARG A 22 28.19 -10.05 -26.41
N ASP A 23 27.81 -9.49 -27.56
CA ASP A 23 27.32 -8.11 -27.65
C ASP A 23 25.96 -7.96 -26.95
N ALA A 24 25.06 -8.93 -27.12
CA ALA A 24 23.78 -8.96 -26.41
C ALA A 24 23.98 -9.01 -24.89
N ARG A 25 24.89 -9.86 -24.41
CA ARG A 25 25.19 -9.97 -22.97
C ARG A 25 25.80 -8.68 -22.43
N LYS A 26 26.74 -8.09 -23.15
CA LYS A 26 27.38 -6.83 -22.77
C LYS A 26 26.36 -5.70 -22.69
N SER A 27 25.50 -5.55 -23.72
CA SER A 27 24.43 -4.55 -23.73
C SER A 27 23.50 -4.70 -22.52
N ASN A 28 23.07 -5.94 -22.22
CA ASN A 28 22.19 -6.21 -21.08
C ASN A 28 22.85 -5.87 -19.74
N MET A 29 24.11 -6.27 -19.56
CA MET A 29 24.88 -5.99 -18.33
C MET A 29 25.12 -4.49 -18.15
N THR A 30 25.50 -3.78 -19.21
CA THR A 30 25.72 -2.34 -19.17
C THR A 30 24.42 -1.60 -18.83
N ALA A 31 23.29 -1.99 -19.41
CA ALA A 31 22.00 -1.37 -19.08
C ALA A 31 21.65 -1.53 -17.59
N ALA A 32 21.82 -2.72 -17.03
CA ALA A 32 21.57 -2.96 -15.60
C ALA A 32 22.56 -2.22 -14.69
N GLN A 33 23.84 -2.14 -15.07
CA GLN A 33 24.86 -1.38 -14.36
C GLN A 33 24.54 0.12 -14.33
N VAL A 34 24.07 0.69 -15.44
CA VAL A 34 23.68 2.12 -15.51
C VAL A 34 22.55 2.41 -14.53
N ILE A 35 21.53 1.56 -14.47
CA ILE A 35 20.43 1.71 -13.49
C ILE A 35 20.95 1.67 -12.05
N ALA A 36 21.84 0.72 -11.73
CA ALA A 36 22.46 0.64 -10.42
C ALA A 36 23.32 1.88 -10.09
N GLU A 37 24.04 2.44 -11.07
CA GLU A 37 24.82 3.67 -10.89
C GLU A 37 23.94 4.89 -10.65
N VAL A 38 22.77 4.97 -11.29
CA VAL A 38 21.78 6.03 -11.03
C VAL A 38 21.35 5.98 -9.56
N LEU A 39 20.98 4.80 -9.03
CA LEU A 39 20.52 4.67 -7.65
C LEU A 39 21.64 4.75 -6.61
N LYS A 40 22.89 4.51 -6.97
CA LYS A 40 24.01 4.44 -6.01
C LYS A 40 24.12 5.65 -5.08
N THR A 41 23.72 6.84 -5.51
CA THR A 41 23.79 8.06 -4.71
C THR A 41 22.67 8.21 -3.69
N THR A 42 21.61 7.39 -3.74
CA THR A 42 20.49 7.43 -2.78
C THR A 42 20.72 6.48 -1.61
N LEU A 43 21.60 5.48 -1.75
CA LEU A 43 21.82 4.49 -0.71
C LEU A 43 22.37 5.07 0.60
N GLY A 44 21.69 4.74 1.71
CA GLY A 44 22.15 4.96 3.08
C GLY A 44 21.73 6.30 3.69
N PRO A 45 22.06 6.55 4.97
CA PRO A 45 21.56 7.69 5.75
C PRO A 45 22.12 9.06 5.30
N ARG A 46 23.08 9.07 4.37
CA ARG A 46 23.64 10.25 3.73
C ARG A 46 23.42 10.23 2.21
N GLY A 47 22.51 9.38 1.75
CA GLY A 47 22.04 9.39 0.38
C GLY A 47 21.40 10.72 0.04
N MET A 48 21.52 11.14 -1.21
CA MET A 48 20.92 12.37 -1.70
C MET A 48 19.65 12.06 -2.47
N ASP A 49 18.62 12.85 -2.24
CA ASP A 49 17.35 12.76 -2.95
C ASP A 49 17.55 13.13 -4.42
N LYS A 50 16.73 12.53 -5.28
CA LYS A 50 16.66 12.85 -6.69
C LYS A 50 15.43 13.68 -6.96
N MET A 51 15.61 14.72 -7.77
CA MET A 51 14.52 15.49 -8.35
C MET A 51 14.26 14.94 -9.75
N LEU A 52 13.05 14.43 -9.96
CA LEU A 52 12.56 13.86 -11.21
C LEU A 52 11.48 14.80 -11.73
N ILE A 53 11.53 15.05 -13.04
CA ILE A 53 10.57 15.91 -13.74
C ILE A 53 10.02 15.07 -14.88
N ASP A 54 8.72 14.85 -14.86
CA ASP A 54 8.04 14.06 -15.88
C ASP A 54 7.84 14.88 -17.17
N SER A 55 7.21 14.28 -18.17
CA SER A 55 6.91 14.96 -19.44
C SER A 55 5.85 16.07 -19.33
N LEU A 56 5.02 16.05 -18.29
CA LEU A 56 3.93 17.01 -18.04
C LEU A 56 4.39 18.20 -17.17
N GLY A 57 5.55 18.10 -16.55
CA GLY A 57 6.13 19.10 -15.64
C GLY A 57 5.91 18.83 -14.15
N ASP A 58 5.36 17.67 -13.78
CA ASP A 58 5.21 17.22 -12.40
C ASP A 58 6.58 16.89 -11.79
N ILE A 59 6.80 17.34 -10.55
CA ILE A 59 8.12 17.30 -9.89
C ILE A 59 8.09 16.38 -8.66
N THR A 60 8.59 15.16 -8.82
CA THR A 60 8.79 14.21 -7.73
C THR A 60 10.20 14.39 -7.14
N ILE A 61 10.30 14.61 -5.82
CA ILE A 61 11.58 14.52 -5.10
C ILE A 61 11.50 13.34 -4.16
N THR A 62 12.44 12.41 -4.27
CA THR A 62 12.48 11.26 -3.37
C THR A 62 13.88 10.65 -3.28
N ASN A 63 14.10 9.92 -2.19
CA ASN A 63 15.27 9.07 -1.98
C ASN A 63 14.99 7.60 -2.34
N ASP A 64 13.71 7.21 -2.36
CA ASP A 64 13.33 5.81 -2.52
C ASP A 64 13.68 5.28 -3.93
N GLY A 65 14.31 4.12 -3.96
CA GLY A 65 14.81 3.49 -5.17
C GLY A 65 13.68 3.02 -6.08
N ALA A 66 12.61 2.46 -5.53
CA ALA A 66 11.47 1.98 -6.33
C ALA A 66 10.77 3.16 -7.00
N THR A 67 10.44 4.21 -6.23
CA THR A 67 9.84 5.44 -6.76
C THR A 67 10.73 6.10 -7.83
N VAL A 68 12.06 6.16 -7.62
CA VAL A 68 12.97 6.72 -8.64
C VAL A 68 12.89 5.94 -9.95
N LEU A 69 12.82 4.61 -9.88
CA LEU A 69 12.81 3.76 -11.06
C LEU A 69 11.47 3.78 -11.81
N ASP A 70 10.37 4.01 -11.09
CA ASP A 70 9.03 4.09 -11.67
C ASP A 70 8.81 5.36 -12.49
N GLU A 71 9.44 6.45 -12.09
CA GLU A 71 9.37 7.74 -12.76
C GLU A 71 10.32 7.83 -13.98
N ILE A 72 11.32 6.95 -14.09
CA ILE A 72 12.27 6.96 -15.21
C ILE A 72 11.71 6.18 -16.40
N ASP A 73 11.58 6.83 -17.56
CA ASP A 73 11.24 6.13 -18.80
C ASP A 73 12.43 5.34 -19.35
N VAL A 74 12.43 4.02 -19.09
CA VAL A 74 13.47 3.10 -19.52
C VAL A 74 13.03 2.28 -20.73
N GLN A 75 13.79 2.38 -21.83
CA GLN A 75 13.50 1.62 -23.05
C GLN A 75 14.16 0.22 -23.09
N HIS A 76 15.35 0.07 -22.51
CA HIS A 76 16.11 -1.18 -22.62
C HIS A 76 15.51 -2.29 -21.73
N PRO A 77 15.23 -3.51 -22.26
CA PRO A 77 14.51 -4.55 -21.53
C PRO A 77 15.25 -5.03 -20.27
N ALA A 78 16.58 -5.18 -20.31
CA ALA A 78 17.35 -5.55 -19.13
C ALA A 78 17.28 -4.51 -18.00
N ALA A 79 17.09 -3.24 -18.33
CA ALA A 79 16.92 -2.20 -17.33
C ALA A 79 15.48 -2.24 -16.75
N LYS A 80 14.45 -2.52 -17.56
CA LYS A 80 13.10 -2.81 -17.05
C LYS A 80 13.08 -3.98 -16.07
N MET A 81 13.86 -5.04 -16.32
CA MET A 81 14.00 -6.14 -15.37
C MET A 81 14.57 -5.71 -14.02
N MET A 82 15.46 -4.71 -13.98
CA MET A 82 15.96 -4.15 -12.71
C MET A 82 14.89 -3.34 -11.98
N ILE A 83 13.99 -2.67 -12.72
CA ILE A 83 12.83 -1.97 -12.14
C ILE A 83 11.91 -2.99 -11.45
N GLU A 84 11.60 -4.10 -12.12
CA GLU A 84 10.76 -5.17 -11.53
C GLU A 84 11.36 -5.76 -10.25
N VAL A 85 12.69 -5.87 -10.16
CA VAL A 85 13.37 -6.29 -8.92
C VAL A 85 13.15 -5.29 -7.80
N ALA A 86 13.22 -3.98 -8.09
CA ALA A 86 12.95 -2.95 -7.09
C ALA A 86 11.48 -2.95 -6.64
N LYS A 87 10.54 -3.09 -7.58
CA LYS A 87 9.09 -3.17 -7.30
C LYS A 87 8.75 -4.35 -6.42
N THR A 88 9.22 -5.54 -6.79
CA THR A 88 8.97 -6.76 -6.01
C THR A 88 9.55 -6.63 -4.61
N GLN A 89 10.71 -5.99 -4.46
CA GLN A 89 11.31 -5.75 -3.15
C GLN A 89 10.48 -4.77 -2.30
N ASP A 90 9.93 -3.72 -2.93
CA ASP A 90 9.07 -2.72 -2.29
C ASP A 90 7.74 -3.34 -1.84
N ASP A 91 7.09 -4.10 -2.71
CA ASP A 91 5.79 -4.72 -2.45
C ASP A 91 5.86 -5.79 -1.34
N GLU A 92 6.97 -6.52 -1.23
CA GLU A 92 7.11 -7.63 -0.28
C GLU A 92 7.65 -7.22 1.10
N VAL A 93 8.61 -6.28 1.17
CA VAL A 93 9.25 -5.91 2.45
C VAL A 93 9.40 -4.40 2.67
N GLY A 94 8.98 -3.56 1.72
CA GLY A 94 8.98 -2.10 1.82
C GLY A 94 10.34 -1.38 1.85
N ASP A 95 11.44 -2.03 2.26
CA ASP A 95 12.79 -1.43 2.31
C ASP A 95 13.80 -2.27 1.51
N GLY A 96 14.99 -1.70 1.27
CA GLY A 96 16.09 -2.38 0.59
C GLY A 96 15.98 -2.38 -0.94
N THR A 97 15.00 -1.68 -1.51
CA THR A 97 14.78 -1.52 -2.97
C THR A 97 16.07 -1.10 -3.69
N THR A 98 16.70 -0.04 -3.17
CA THR A 98 17.97 0.49 -3.68
C THR A 98 19.11 -0.52 -3.53
N THR A 99 19.19 -1.21 -2.39
CA THR A 99 20.23 -2.20 -2.10
C THR A 99 20.15 -3.39 -3.07
N ALA A 100 18.94 -3.91 -3.33
CA ALA A 100 18.71 -5.03 -4.23
C ALA A 100 19.20 -4.71 -5.65
N VAL A 101 18.85 -3.53 -6.17
CA VAL A 101 19.25 -3.08 -7.52
C VAL A 101 20.76 -2.86 -7.61
N ILE A 102 21.37 -2.20 -6.63
CA ILE A 102 22.82 -1.97 -6.60
C ILE A 102 23.57 -3.30 -6.52
N PHE A 103 23.10 -4.22 -5.67
CA PHE A 103 23.73 -5.52 -5.50
C PHE A 103 23.66 -6.35 -6.78
N ALA A 104 22.51 -6.40 -7.44
CA ALA A 104 22.35 -7.06 -8.74
C ALA A 104 23.26 -6.44 -9.82
N GLY A 105 23.36 -5.10 -9.88
CA GLY A 105 24.26 -4.41 -10.80
C GLY A 105 25.73 -4.75 -10.58
N GLU A 106 26.19 -4.79 -9.33
CA GLU A 106 27.58 -5.13 -9.00
C GLU A 106 27.88 -6.62 -9.24
N LEU A 107 26.92 -7.53 -9.00
CA LEU A 107 27.05 -8.95 -9.37
C LEU A 107 27.22 -9.13 -10.88
N LEU A 108 26.49 -8.37 -11.70
CA LEU A 108 26.64 -8.40 -13.16
C LEU A 108 27.98 -7.84 -13.61
N LYS A 109 28.48 -6.78 -12.96
CA LYS A 109 29.82 -6.24 -13.21
C LYS A 109 30.93 -7.25 -12.92
N LYS A 110 30.85 -7.96 -11.79
CA LYS A 110 31.80 -9.03 -11.47
C LYS A 110 31.67 -10.24 -12.41
N ALA A 111 30.45 -10.57 -12.83
CA ALA A 111 30.23 -11.61 -13.83
C ALA A 111 30.84 -11.24 -15.19
N GLN A 112 30.80 -9.96 -15.57
CA GLN A 112 31.41 -9.48 -16.82
C GLN A 112 32.92 -9.73 -16.85
N GLU A 113 33.64 -9.48 -15.75
CA GLU A 113 35.09 -9.77 -15.63
C GLU A 113 35.39 -11.26 -15.88
N LEU A 114 34.54 -12.16 -15.37
CA LEU A 114 34.67 -13.61 -15.58
C LEU A 114 34.35 -14.03 -17.03
N LEU A 115 33.35 -13.39 -17.66
CA LEU A 115 33.01 -13.63 -19.06
C LEU A 115 34.11 -13.15 -20.03
N GLU A 116 34.84 -12.10 -19.66
CA GLU A 116 36.02 -11.62 -20.41
C GLU A 116 37.17 -12.63 -20.34
N GLN A 117 37.29 -13.37 -19.23
CA GLN A 117 38.20 -14.51 -19.07
C GLN A 117 37.70 -15.80 -19.79
N ASN A 118 36.62 -15.71 -20.57
CA ASN A 118 35.99 -16.81 -21.30
C ASN A 118 35.45 -17.94 -20.40
N ILE A 119 35.08 -17.63 -19.16
CA ILE A 119 34.33 -18.57 -18.31
C ILE A 119 32.90 -18.69 -18.84
N HIS A 120 32.38 -19.91 -18.94
CA HIS A 120 31.04 -20.14 -19.46
C HIS A 120 29.97 -19.61 -18.47
N PRO A 121 28.91 -18.89 -18.93
CA PRO A 121 27.90 -18.32 -18.04
C PRO A 121 27.27 -19.31 -17.05
N SER A 122 27.05 -20.55 -17.46
CA SER A 122 26.49 -21.60 -16.59
C SER A 122 27.33 -21.87 -15.35
N ILE A 123 28.66 -21.75 -15.45
CA ILE A 123 29.56 -21.92 -14.31
C ILE A 123 29.41 -20.75 -13.33
N ILE A 124 29.28 -19.53 -13.86
CA ILE A 124 29.08 -18.32 -13.05
C ILE A 124 27.75 -18.41 -12.30
N ILE A 125 26.67 -18.79 -13.00
CA ILE A 125 25.33 -18.94 -12.40
C ILE A 125 25.35 -20.00 -11.29
N ALA A 126 25.95 -21.17 -11.54
CA ALA A 126 26.08 -22.21 -10.54
C ALA A 126 26.94 -21.77 -9.33
N GLY A 127 27.98 -20.98 -9.57
CA GLY A 127 28.79 -20.38 -8.52
C GLY A 127 28.01 -19.39 -7.66
N TYR A 128 27.20 -18.53 -8.28
CA TYR A 128 26.37 -17.55 -7.58
C TYR A 128 25.26 -18.23 -6.75
N GLN A 129 24.63 -19.30 -7.26
CA GLN A 129 23.67 -20.10 -6.49
C GLN A 129 24.31 -20.68 -5.22
N LYS A 130 25.46 -21.35 -5.35
CA LYS A 130 26.20 -21.90 -4.20
C LYS A 130 26.63 -20.81 -3.20
N ALA A 131 27.02 -19.63 -3.70
CA ALA A 131 27.38 -18.50 -2.86
C ALA A 131 26.18 -17.95 -2.10
N SER A 132 25.01 -17.87 -2.75
CA SER A 132 23.74 -17.44 -2.16
C SER A 132 23.33 -18.34 -1.00
N ASP A 133 23.28 -19.66 -1.24
CA ASP A 133 22.92 -20.64 -0.20
C ASP A 133 23.84 -20.54 1.02
N LYS A 134 25.14 -20.37 0.78
CA LYS A 134 26.13 -20.22 1.86
C LYS A 134 25.96 -18.91 2.62
N ALA A 135 25.63 -17.82 1.92
CA ALA A 135 25.40 -16.52 2.52
C ALA A 135 24.15 -16.55 3.41
N LEU A 136 23.04 -17.10 2.93
CA LEU A 136 21.80 -17.24 3.70
C LEU A 136 22.01 -18.09 4.97
N ALA A 137 22.68 -19.25 4.84
CA ALA A 137 22.98 -20.11 5.99
C ALA A 137 23.92 -19.46 7.03
N LYS A 138 24.73 -18.47 6.62
CA LYS A 138 25.57 -17.68 7.53
C LYS A 138 24.77 -16.53 8.14
N LEU A 139 23.89 -15.89 7.37
CA LEU A 139 22.99 -14.83 7.80
C LEU A 139 22.09 -15.29 8.95
N GLU A 140 21.45 -16.46 8.81
CA GLU A 140 20.61 -17.05 9.87
C GLU A 140 21.35 -17.26 11.20
N LYS A 141 22.67 -17.54 11.14
CA LYS A 141 23.50 -17.74 12.34
C LYS A 141 23.98 -16.43 12.97
N LEU A 142 23.95 -15.34 12.21
CA LEU A 142 24.32 -14.00 12.68
C LEU A 142 23.11 -13.18 13.10
N ALA A 143 21.91 -13.63 12.74
CA ALA A 143 20.67 -13.04 13.18
C ALA A 143 20.58 -13.03 14.72
N ILE A 144 20.07 -11.93 15.24
CA ILE A 144 19.86 -11.69 16.67
C ILE A 144 18.36 -11.73 16.89
N ASP A 145 17.89 -12.57 17.81
CA ASP A 145 16.47 -12.64 18.16
C ASP A 145 16.00 -11.33 18.80
N VAL A 146 14.80 -10.90 18.43
CA VAL A 146 14.17 -9.66 18.90
C VAL A 146 12.95 -10.01 19.74
N ASP A 147 12.77 -9.32 20.87
CA ASP A 147 11.55 -9.41 21.64
C ASP A 147 10.58 -8.30 21.20
N LEU A 148 9.33 -8.66 20.92
CA LEU A 148 8.29 -7.70 20.52
C LEU A 148 7.86 -6.81 21.68
N ASP A 149 8.08 -7.23 22.93
CA ASP A 149 7.84 -6.40 24.11
C ASP A 149 8.95 -5.35 24.32
N ASP A 150 10.12 -5.52 23.67
CA ASP A 150 11.22 -4.56 23.73
C ASP A 150 10.99 -3.37 22.79
N ARG A 151 10.18 -2.43 23.26
CA ARG A 151 9.89 -1.18 22.55
C ARG A 151 11.16 -0.36 22.22
N GLU A 152 12.24 -0.47 23.00
CA GLU A 152 13.48 0.26 22.71
C GLU A 152 14.16 -0.27 21.45
N THR A 153 14.18 -1.60 21.28
CA THR A 153 14.71 -2.23 20.08
C THR A 153 13.83 -1.97 18.87
N LEU A 154 12.50 -2.08 19.00
CA LEU A 154 11.57 -1.74 17.92
C LEU A 154 11.72 -0.27 17.49
N MET A 155 11.90 0.65 18.45
CA MET A 155 12.17 2.06 18.15
C MET A 155 13.47 2.25 17.37
N LYS A 156 14.52 1.48 17.65
CA LYS A 156 15.78 1.55 16.87
C LYS A 156 15.59 1.04 15.45
N LEU A 157 14.80 -0.01 15.25
CA LEU A 157 14.49 -0.56 13.93
C LEU A 157 13.68 0.44 13.08
N ALA A 158 12.56 0.94 13.61
CA ALA A 158 11.73 1.94 12.92
C ALA A 158 12.50 3.25 12.63
N ASN A 159 13.33 3.72 13.57
CA ASN A 159 14.17 4.89 13.33
C ASN A 159 15.23 4.66 12.25
N THR A 160 15.68 3.42 12.05
CA THR A 160 16.70 3.07 11.06
C THR A 160 16.14 3.15 9.64
N SER A 161 14.95 2.61 9.40
CA SER A 161 14.31 2.66 8.07
C SER A 161 13.98 4.10 7.65
N MET A 162 13.54 4.94 8.58
CA MET A 162 13.24 6.34 8.29
C MET A 162 14.48 7.26 8.23
N ARG A 163 15.69 6.74 8.45
CA ARG A 163 16.86 7.60 8.71
C ARG A 163 17.36 8.39 7.50
N SER A 164 17.26 7.80 6.32
CA SER A 164 17.69 8.36 5.03
C SER A 164 16.67 9.31 4.40
N LYS A 165 15.46 9.44 4.98
CA LYS A 165 14.34 10.17 4.37
C LYS A 165 14.16 11.58 4.93
N THR A 166 13.50 12.43 4.16
CA THR A 166 13.30 13.87 4.49
C THR A 166 12.44 14.10 5.76
N VAL A 167 11.71 13.10 6.24
CA VAL A 167 10.96 13.14 7.52
C VAL A 167 11.81 13.03 8.79
N SER A 168 13.13 13.16 8.64
CA SER A 168 14.12 13.00 9.68
C SER A 168 13.88 13.79 10.99
N SER A 169 13.15 14.90 10.94
CA SER A 169 12.85 15.76 12.08
C SER A 169 11.77 15.24 13.03
N ALA A 170 10.85 14.38 12.55
CA ALA A 170 9.71 13.87 13.31
C ALA A 170 9.80 12.35 13.59
N ARG A 171 10.95 11.73 13.31
CA ARG A 171 11.13 10.26 13.33
C ARG A 171 10.76 9.60 14.64
N GLU A 172 11.13 10.17 15.79
CA GLU A 172 10.84 9.55 17.09
C GLU A 172 9.33 9.44 17.32
N HIS A 173 8.58 10.49 16.97
CA HIS A 173 7.13 10.52 17.06
C HIS A 173 6.47 9.53 16.09
N LEU A 174 6.91 9.55 14.82
CA LEU A 174 6.38 8.65 13.79
C LEU A 174 6.71 7.18 14.10
N SER A 175 7.91 6.89 14.61
CA SER A 175 8.31 5.53 15.02
C SER A 175 7.42 4.99 16.13
N GLY A 176 7.08 5.83 17.12
CA GLY A 176 6.16 5.46 18.18
C GLY A 176 4.78 5.08 17.63
N ILE A 177 4.26 5.88 16.70
CA ILE A 177 2.98 5.63 16.01
C ILE A 177 2.99 4.33 15.22
N VAL A 178 4.05 4.08 14.44
CA VAL A 178 4.20 2.85 13.64
C VAL A 178 4.18 1.61 14.52
N ILE A 179 4.93 1.63 15.63
CA ILE A 179 4.97 0.50 16.56
C ILE A 179 3.61 0.27 17.20
N ASP A 180 2.97 1.34 17.70
CA ASP A 180 1.64 1.24 18.31
C ASP A 180 0.57 0.78 17.28
N ALA A 181 0.73 1.12 16.00
CA ALA A 181 -0.14 0.65 14.92
C ALA A 181 0.06 -0.84 14.64
N ILE A 182 1.30 -1.31 14.47
CA ILE A 182 1.59 -2.73 14.20
C ILE A 182 1.16 -3.61 15.37
N LEU A 183 1.54 -3.25 16.60
CA LEU A 183 1.15 -4.03 17.78
C LEU A 183 -0.37 -4.19 17.94
N GLN A 184 -1.16 -3.25 17.40
CA GLN A 184 -2.61 -3.28 17.44
C GLN A 184 -3.23 -4.17 16.36
N ILE A 185 -2.54 -4.41 15.24
CA ILE A 185 -3.04 -5.24 14.11
C ILE A 185 -2.51 -6.68 14.14
N ILE A 186 -1.61 -7.01 15.07
CA ILE A 186 -1.06 -8.36 15.19
C ILE A 186 -2.20 -9.35 15.45
N GLU A 187 -2.28 -10.36 14.59
CA GLU A 187 -3.20 -11.48 14.74
C GLU A 187 -2.42 -12.79 14.81
N GLU A 188 -2.83 -13.68 15.71
CA GLU A 188 -2.38 -15.07 15.69
C GLU A 188 -3.34 -15.88 14.84
N ARG A 189 -2.86 -16.38 13.70
CA ARG A 189 -3.64 -17.22 12.78
C ARG A 189 -2.91 -18.54 12.57
N ASP A 190 -3.58 -19.64 12.90
CA ASP A 190 -3.05 -21.00 12.70
C ASP A 190 -1.69 -21.26 13.40
N GLY A 191 -1.39 -20.51 14.48
CA GLY A 191 -0.14 -20.61 15.24
C GLY A 191 1.01 -19.78 14.68
N GLU A 192 0.76 -18.98 13.64
CA GLU A 192 1.69 -17.99 13.09
C GLU A 192 1.21 -16.58 13.44
N ILE A 193 2.14 -15.70 13.79
CA ILE A 193 1.89 -14.29 14.01
C ILE A 193 1.89 -13.62 12.64
N ILE A 194 0.79 -12.96 12.29
CA ILE A 194 0.65 -12.24 11.01
C ILE A 194 0.37 -10.77 11.33
N ALA A 195 1.11 -9.88 10.67
CA ALA A 195 1.00 -8.44 10.85
C ALA A 195 0.72 -7.77 9.50
N ASP A 196 -0.49 -7.97 8.98
CA ASP A 196 -0.86 -7.47 7.65
C ASP A 196 -1.01 -5.94 7.62
N VAL A 197 -0.03 -5.29 6.96
CA VAL A 197 0.10 -3.83 6.81
C VAL A 197 -1.12 -3.21 6.11
N ASP A 198 -1.87 -3.97 5.30
CA ASP A 198 -3.09 -3.48 4.66
C ASP A 198 -4.15 -3.06 5.68
N ASN A 199 -4.07 -3.54 6.92
CA ASN A 199 -4.98 -3.14 8.00
C ASN A 199 -4.64 -1.78 8.61
N VAL A 200 -3.49 -1.20 8.26
CA VAL A 200 -3.16 0.19 8.57
C VAL A 200 -3.60 1.09 7.42
N GLN A 201 -4.44 2.07 7.71
CA GLN A 201 -4.89 3.07 6.75
C GLN A 201 -4.05 4.34 6.93
N ILE A 202 -3.31 4.76 5.91
CA ILE A 202 -2.67 6.07 5.93
C ILE A 202 -3.61 7.07 5.29
N VAL A 203 -4.08 8.06 6.08
CA VAL A 203 -4.90 9.16 5.58
C VAL A 203 -4.12 10.45 5.68
N LYS A 204 -4.02 11.14 4.55
CA LYS A 204 -3.10 12.26 4.38
C LYS A 204 -3.84 13.55 4.10
N LYS A 205 -3.55 14.62 4.86
CA LYS A 205 -4.13 15.95 4.62
C LYS A 205 -3.15 17.07 4.94
N VAL A 206 -3.16 18.10 4.08
CA VAL A 206 -2.30 19.28 4.21
C VAL A 206 -2.69 20.15 5.41
N GLY A 207 -1.66 20.72 6.04
CA GLY A 207 -1.72 21.64 7.17
C GLY A 207 -1.17 21.04 8.46
N LYS A 208 -0.82 21.91 9.41
CA LYS A 208 -0.13 21.57 10.69
C LYS A 208 1.30 21.04 10.46
N SER A 209 1.96 20.65 11.56
CA SER A 209 3.31 20.06 11.54
C SER A 209 3.26 18.52 11.46
N LEU A 210 4.34 17.89 10.99
CA LEU A 210 4.52 16.42 11.03
C LEU A 210 4.34 15.84 12.43
N ASN A 211 4.70 16.60 13.47
CA ASN A 211 4.52 16.18 14.86
C ASN A 211 3.06 16.16 15.33
N GLU A 212 2.12 16.69 14.54
CA GLU A 212 0.68 16.57 14.79
C GLU A 212 0.06 15.37 14.07
N THR A 213 0.88 14.50 13.47
CA THR A 213 0.43 13.19 12.97
C THR A 213 -0.04 12.35 14.15
N GLU A 214 -1.18 11.69 14.02
CA GLU A 214 -1.82 10.94 15.12
C GLU A 214 -2.22 9.53 14.69
N LEU A 215 -2.14 8.60 15.64
CA LEU A 215 -2.70 7.26 15.50
C LEU A 215 -4.16 7.28 15.94
N VAL A 216 -5.06 7.02 15.01
CA VAL A 216 -6.48 6.86 15.27
C VAL A 216 -6.76 5.37 15.47
N LYS A 217 -7.24 5.01 16.66
CA LYS A 217 -7.72 3.66 17.00
C LYS A 217 -9.10 3.39 16.38
N GLY A 218 -9.08 3.26 15.06
CA GLY A 218 -10.25 3.09 14.19
C GLY A 218 -9.90 3.53 12.77
N ILE A 219 -10.87 4.05 12.02
CA ILE A 219 -10.73 4.33 10.59
C ILE A 219 -11.19 5.75 10.26
N ILE A 220 -10.54 6.37 9.28
CA ILE A 220 -10.89 7.70 8.79
C ILE A 220 -11.44 7.57 7.37
N ILE A 221 -12.61 8.14 7.14
CA ILE A 221 -13.26 8.13 5.84
C ILE A 221 -13.19 9.53 5.25
N ASP A 222 -12.54 9.66 4.09
CA ASP A 222 -12.47 10.90 3.31
C ASP A 222 -13.79 11.14 2.54
N LYS A 223 -14.88 11.22 3.32
CA LYS A 223 -16.25 11.52 2.91
C LYS A 223 -16.91 12.38 3.98
N GLU A 224 -17.85 13.19 3.53
CA GLU A 224 -18.73 13.97 4.39
C GLU A 224 -20.06 13.25 4.63
N ALA A 225 -20.78 13.69 5.66
CA ALA A 225 -22.16 13.29 5.84
C ALA A 225 -23.00 13.77 4.65
N VAL A 226 -23.85 12.89 4.12
CA VAL A 226 -24.58 13.14 2.88
C VAL A 226 -25.60 14.28 2.98
N HIS A 227 -26.03 14.66 4.19
CA HIS A 227 -27.05 15.69 4.40
C HIS A 227 -26.74 16.54 5.63
N ASP A 228 -26.85 17.87 5.52
CA ASP A 228 -26.49 18.82 6.59
C ASP A 228 -27.32 18.68 7.87
N GLY A 229 -28.54 18.14 7.75
CA GLY A 229 -29.43 17.83 8.88
C GLY A 229 -29.05 16.58 9.67
N MET A 230 -28.01 15.84 9.28
CA MET A 230 -27.51 14.67 10.01
C MET A 230 -26.70 15.10 11.25
N PRO A 231 -26.66 14.27 12.30
CA PRO A 231 -25.81 14.55 13.45
C PRO A 231 -24.34 14.53 13.02
N LYS A 232 -23.55 15.52 13.46
CA LYS A 232 -22.11 15.60 13.16
C LYS A 232 -21.25 14.78 14.11
N LYS A 233 -21.76 14.49 15.31
CA LYS A 233 -21.10 13.68 16.32
C LYS A 233 -22.11 12.71 16.91
N VAL A 234 -21.75 11.44 16.98
CA VAL A 234 -22.55 10.39 17.59
C VAL A 234 -21.66 9.61 18.56
N GLU A 235 -22.06 9.57 19.83
CA GLU A 235 -21.35 8.84 20.89
C GLU A 235 -21.96 7.44 21.05
N ASN A 236 -21.10 6.44 21.22
CA ASN A 236 -21.42 5.01 21.26
C ASN A 236 -22.39 4.55 20.15
N PRO A 237 -22.13 4.86 18.86
CA PRO A 237 -23.04 4.48 17.79
C PRO A 237 -22.98 3.00 17.48
N LYS A 238 -24.12 2.46 17.03
CA LYS A 238 -24.17 1.22 16.26
C LYS A 238 -23.95 1.54 14.78
N ILE A 239 -22.97 0.91 14.16
CA ILE A 239 -22.49 1.17 12.80
C ILE A 239 -22.97 0.06 11.86
N ALA A 240 -23.68 0.43 10.80
CA ALA A 240 -24.06 -0.47 9.72
C ALA A 240 -23.14 -0.29 8.51
N LEU A 241 -22.67 -1.40 7.93
CA LEU A 241 -21.87 -1.44 6.72
C LEU A 241 -22.65 -2.13 5.61
N ILE A 242 -22.88 -1.44 4.49
CA ILE A 242 -23.73 -1.94 3.40
C ILE A 242 -23.02 -1.82 2.04
N ASP A 243 -23.03 -2.90 1.25
CA ASP A 243 -22.45 -2.91 -0.11
C ASP A 243 -23.45 -2.61 -1.25
N ALA A 244 -24.72 -2.42 -0.88
CA ALA A 244 -25.83 -2.10 -1.78
C ALA A 244 -26.10 -0.59 -1.90
N ALA A 245 -26.82 -0.24 -2.98
CA ALA A 245 -27.27 1.12 -3.22
C ALA A 245 -28.63 1.35 -2.54
N ILE A 246 -28.78 2.50 -1.88
CA ILE A 246 -30.05 2.93 -1.29
C ILE A 246 -30.74 3.83 -2.30
N GLU A 247 -31.12 3.22 -3.41
CA GLU A 247 -31.75 3.85 -4.57
C GLU A 247 -32.95 2.99 -5.02
N VAL A 248 -33.80 3.57 -5.87
CA VAL A 248 -34.89 2.84 -6.52
C VAL A 248 -34.27 1.88 -7.54
N GLU A 249 -34.42 0.58 -7.29
CA GLU A 249 -33.86 -0.45 -8.14
C GLU A 249 -34.68 -0.59 -9.43
N LYS A 250 -33.95 -0.72 -10.54
CA LYS A 250 -34.55 -1.10 -11.82
C LYS A 250 -34.55 -2.62 -11.93
N THR A 251 -35.56 -3.16 -12.59
CA THR A 251 -35.64 -4.59 -12.88
C THR A 251 -34.51 -5.00 -13.83
N GLU A 252 -34.00 -6.23 -13.69
CA GLU A 252 -32.97 -6.77 -14.60
C GLU A 252 -33.49 -6.96 -16.04
N PHE A 253 -34.80 -7.12 -16.20
CA PHE A 253 -35.46 -7.15 -17.50
C PHE A 253 -36.02 -5.78 -17.87
N ASP A 254 -36.12 -5.52 -19.17
CA ASP A 254 -36.69 -4.28 -19.71
C ASP A 254 -38.16 -4.12 -19.26
N ALA A 255 -38.39 -3.23 -18.31
CA ALA A 255 -39.71 -2.85 -17.83
C ALA A 255 -39.96 -1.36 -18.13
N GLU A 256 -41.05 -1.09 -18.85
CA GLU A 256 -41.51 0.27 -19.14
C GLU A 256 -42.85 0.54 -18.46
N ILE A 257 -42.92 1.65 -17.74
CA ILE A 257 -44.14 2.10 -17.08
C ILE A 257 -44.90 3.04 -18.02
N ARG A 258 -46.10 2.64 -18.45
CA ARG A 258 -46.97 3.45 -19.31
C ARG A 258 -48.03 4.17 -18.49
N ILE A 259 -47.78 5.44 -18.20
CA ILE A 259 -48.68 6.29 -17.44
C ILE A 259 -49.83 6.78 -18.34
N ARG A 260 -51.08 6.52 -17.94
CA ARG A 260 -52.30 6.87 -18.71
C ARG A 260 -53.14 7.99 -18.11
N SER A 261 -52.84 8.42 -16.88
CA SER A 261 -53.56 9.49 -16.19
C SER A 261 -52.61 10.30 -15.30
N PRO A 262 -52.92 11.59 -15.02
CA PRO A 262 -52.12 12.41 -14.11
C PRO A 262 -52.03 11.85 -12.69
N ASP A 263 -53.10 11.26 -12.17
CA ASP A 263 -53.12 10.67 -10.81
C ASP A 263 -52.14 9.49 -10.67
N ALA A 264 -51.91 8.75 -11.76
CA ALA A 264 -50.96 7.64 -11.77
C ALA A 264 -49.50 8.13 -11.67
N ILE A 265 -49.20 9.37 -12.09
CA ILE A 265 -47.87 9.98 -11.88
C ILE A 265 -47.62 10.14 -10.38
N LYS A 266 -48.60 10.71 -9.66
CA LYS A 266 -48.46 10.95 -8.23
C LYS A 266 -48.35 9.65 -7.44
N ALA A 267 -49.20 8.67 -7.73
CA ALA A 267 -49.15 7.36 -7.09
C ALA A 267 -47.80 6.65 -7.32
N PHE A 268 -47.20 6.83 -8.49
CA PHE A 268 -45.88 6.28 -8.78
C PHE A 268 -44.76 6.93 -7.96
N LEU A 269 -44.73 8.27 -7.90
CA LEU A 269 -43.76 9.01 -7.09
C LEU A 269 -43.91 8.71 -5.58
N ASP A 270 -45.15 8.59 -5.12
CA ASP A 270 -45.46 8.21 -3.73
C ASP A 270 -44.94 6.78 -3.45
N GLN A 271 -45.09 5.85 -4.39
CA GLN A 271 -44.59 4.48 -4.27
C GLN A 271 -43.06 4.39 -4.28
N GLU A 272 -42.37 5.15 -5.14
CA GLU A 272 -40.89 5.25 -5.12
C GLU A 272 -40.40 5.76 -3.77
N SER A 273 -41.04 6.80 -3.25
CA SER A 273 -40.73 7.35 -1.93
C SER A 273 -41.00 6.35 -0.80
N GLU A 274 -42.09 5.58 -0.89
CA GLU A 274 -42.41 4.54 0.09
C GLU A 274 -41.41 3.37 0.05
N MET A 275 -40.94 2.98 -1.13
CA MET A 275 -39.90 1.95 -1.28
C MET A 275 -38.59 2.38 -0.63
N LEU A 276 -38.14 3.62 -0.87
CA LEU A 276 -36.95 4.17 -0.22
C LEU A 276 -37.14 4.30 1.29
N LYS A 277 -38.33 4.72 1.72
CA LYS A 277 -38.65 4.83 3.15
C LYS A 277 -38.59 3.47 3.85
N LYS A 278 -39.11 2.41 3.25
CA LYS A 278 -39.01 1.04 3.79
C LYS A 278 -37.54 0.61 3.99
N LYS A 279 -36.69 0.83 2.99
CA LYS A 279 -35.23 0.57 3.11
C LYS A 279 -34.59 1.33 4.28
N VAL A 280 -34.98 2.59 4.49
CA VAL A 280 -34.50 3.40 5.62
C VAL A 280 -35.07 2.92 6.96
N ASP A 281 -36.36 2.57 6.99
CA ASP A 281 -37.02 2.05 8.18
C ASP A 281 -36.39 0.71 8.63
N ASP A 282 -35.98 -0.15 7.69
CA ASP A 282 -35.23 -1.38 7.98
C ASP A 282 -33.90 -1.07 8.70
N ILE A 283 -33.13 -0.09 8.19
CA ILE A 283 -31.87 0.36 8.83
C ILE A 283 -32.14 0.90 10.24
N VAL A 284 -33.16 1.76 10.39
CA VAL A 284 -33.49 2.34 11.69
C VAL A 284 -33.97 1.27 12.67
N SER A 285 -34.71 0.26 12.18
CA SER A 285 -35.21 -0.84 13.00
C SER A 285 -34.10 -1.76 13.52
N SER A 286 -33.00 -1.88 12.78
CA SER A 286 -31.79 -2.59 13.25
C SER A 286 -31.15 -1.91 14.46
N GLY A 287 -31.42 -0.62 14.68
CA GLY A 287 -30.82 0.20 15.74
C GLY A 287 -29.56 0.96 15.32
N ALA A 288 -29.18 0.89 14.04
CA ALA A 288 -28.04 1.62 13.50
C ALA A 288 -28.21 3.14 13.64
N LYS A 289 -27.15 3.82 14.09
CA LYS A 289 -27.05 5.29 14.17
C LYS A 289 -26.02 5.88 13.22
N VAL A 290 -25.17 5.04 12.66
CA VAL A 290 -24.21 5.39 11.62
C VAL A 290 -24.32 4.37 10.50
N LEU A 291 -24.27 4.84 9.26
CA LEU A 291 -24.38 4.02 8.05
C LEU A 291 -23.27 4.38 7.07
N PHE A 292 -22.46 3.38 6.71
CA PHE A 292 -21.53 3.49 5.59
C PHE A 292 -22.03 2.63 4.44
N ALA A 293 -22.33 3.27 3.30
CA ALA A 293 -22.74 2.61 2.08
C ALA A 293 -21.61 2.66 1.04
N GLN A 294 -21.25 1.51 0.49
CA GLN A 294 -20.27 1.42 -0.59
C GLN A 294 -20.78 2.07 -1.88
N LYS A 295 -22.10 2.05 -2.10
CA LYS A 295 -22.75 2.62 -3.30
C LYS A 295 -23.45 3.95 -2.96
N GLY A 296 -24.31 4.42 -3.87
CA GLY A 296 -25.06 5.66 -3.71
C GLY A 296 -26.22 5.56 -2.72
N ILE A 297 -26.65 6.74 -2.26
CA ILE A 297 -27.84 6.94 -1.44
C ILE A 297 -28.63 8.07 -2.12
N ASP A 298 -29.89 7.80 -2.45
CA ASP A 298 -30.80 8.74 -3.09
C ASP A 298 -31.20 9.89 -2.14
N ASP A 299 -31.47 11.08 -2.66
CA ASP A 299 -31.69 12.30 -1.88
C ASP A 299 -32.93 12.19 -0.98
N VAL A 300 -33.97 11.49 -1.44
CA VAL A 300 -35.16 11.19 -0.63
C VAL A 300 -34.80 10.30 0.57
N ALA A 301 -33.95 9.30 0.37
CA ALA A 301 -33.49 8.42 1.44
C ALA A 301 -32.57 9.17 2.43
N GLN A 302 -31.70 10.06 1.94
CA GLN A 302 -30.86 10.93 2.78
C GLN A 302 -31.72 11.79 3.73
N HIS A 303 -32.83 12.36 3.23
CA HIS A 303 -33.75 13.15 4.06
C HIS A 303 -34.42 12.32 5.15
N PHE A 304 -34.82 11.08 4.84
CA PHE A 304 -35.40 10.17 5.84
C PHE A 304 -34.38 9.74 6.89
N LEU A 305 -33.14 9.43 6.49
CA LEU A 305 -32.04 9.12 7.41
C LEU A 305 -31.70 10.31 8.33
N ALA A 306 -31.67 11.52 7.78
CA ALA A 306 -31.46 12.74 8.56
C ALA A 306 -32.57 12.96 9.60
N LYS A 307 -33.84 12.75 9.23
CA LYS A 307 -34.97 12.82 10.18
C LYS A 307 -34.90 11.76 11.28
N ALA A 308 -34.39 10.57 10.95
CA ALA A 308 -34.16 9.50 11.93
C ALA A 308 -32.92 9.73 12.81
N GLY A 309 -32.12 10.76 12.52
CA GLY A 309 -30.88 11.06 13.22
C GLY A 309 -29.78 10.04 12.97
N VAL A 310 -29.72 9.46 11.76
CA VAL A 310 -28.67 8.52 11.35
C VAL A 310 -27.63 9.28 10.53
N LEU A 311 -26.36 9.22 10.95
CA LEU A 311 -25.24 9.74 10.15
C LEU A 311 -24.98 8.77 9.01
N ALA A 312 -25.02 9.23 7.76
CA ALA A 312 -24.76 8.38 6.60
C ALA A 312 -23.67 8.93 5.69
N ALA A 313 -22.81 8.04 5.20
CA ALA A 313 -21.83 8.30 4.17
C ALA A 313 -22.05 7.36 2.98
N ARG A 314 -21.95 7.90 1.76
CA ARG A 314 -22.15 7.15 0.51
C ARG A 314 -20.86 7.05 -0.30
N ARG A 315 -20.79 6.08 -1.20
CA ARG A 315 -19.65 5.85 -2.11
C ARG A 315 -18.33 5.67 -1.34
N VAL A 316 -18.39 4.93 -0.24
CA VAL A 316 -17.19 4.54 0.53
C VAL A 316 -16.38 3.53 -0.28
N LYS A 317 -15.05 3.64 -0.26
CA LYS A 317 -14.19 2.70 -1.00
C LYS A 317 -14.32 1.29 -0.41
N LYS A 318 -14.22 0.27 -1.26
CA LYS A 318 -14.29 -1.13 -0.81
C LYS A 318 -13.23 -1.46 0.25
N SER A 319 -12.00 -0.99 0.05
CA SER A 319 -10.91 -1.13 1.00
C SER A 319 -11.25 -0.53 2.36
N ASP A 320 -11.86 0.66 2.38
CA ASP A 320 -12.24 1.33 3.63
C ASP A 320 -13.39 0.59 4.33
N MET A 321 -14.32 -0.01 3.58
CA MET A 321 -15.39 -0.85 4.14
C MET A 321 -14.83 -2.10 4.82
N GLU A 322 -13.85 -2.78 4.20
CA GLU A 322 -13.18 -3.95 4.77
C GLU A 322 -12.42 -3.57 6.06
N LYS A 323 -11.72 -2.43 6.08
CA LYS A 323 -11.06 -1.91 7.28
C LYS A 323 -12.05 -1.48 8.37
N LEU A 324 -13.17 -0.83 8.01
CA LEU A 324 -14.24 -0.48 8.95
C LEU A 324 -14.84 -1.73 9.61
N ALA A 325 -15.05 -2.80 8.84
CA ALA A 325 -15.55 -4.07 9.35
C ALA A 325 -14.59 -4.65 10.40
N LYS A 326 -13.29 -4.69 10.09
CA LYS A 326 -12.24 -5.14 11.03
C LYS A 326 -12.11 -4.25 12.27
N ALA A 327 -12.20 -2.94 12.11
CA ALA A 327 -12.06 -1.99 13.22
C ALA A 327 -13.27 -2.03 14.17
N THR A 328 -14.49 -2.05 13.62
CA THR A 328 -15.73 -1.90 14.39
C THR A 328 -16.39 -3.23 14.78
N GLY A 329 -15.96 -4.34 14.16
CA GLY A 329 -16.58 -5.65 14.30
C GLY A 329 -17.86 -5.84 13.48
N ALA A 330 -18.26 -4.84 12.68
CA ALA A 330 -19.44 -4.91 11.83
C ALA A 330 -19.28 -5.93 10.70
N GLN A 331 -20.39 -6.56 10.28
CA GLN A 331 -20.43 -7.35 9.06
C GLN A 331 -20.91 -6.50 7.88
N ILE A 332 -20.28 -6.68 6.73
CA ILE A 332 -20.72 -6.01 5.49
C ILE A 332 -21.93 -6.78 4.96
N VAL A 333 -23.07 -6.11 4.89
CA VAL A 333 -24.34 -6.71 4.46
C VAL A 333 -24.72 -6.22 3.06
N SER A 334 -25.11 -7.14 2.18
CA SER A 334 -25.57 -6.79 0.84
C SER A 334 -27.06 -6.48 0.76
N ASN A 335 -27.89 -7.16 1.55
CA ASN A 335 -29.33 -6.94 1.56
C ASN A 335 -29.79 -6.21 2.83
N LEU A 336 -30.44 -5.05 2.65
CA LEU A 336 -30.95 -4.25 3.76
C LEU A 336 -31.93 -5.00 4.67
N SER A 337 -32.72 -5.91 4.10
CA SER A 337 -33.72 -6.70 4.85
C SER A 337 -33.09 -7.76 5.77
N ASP A 338 -31.83 -8.12 5.53
CA ASP A 338 -31.10 -9.09 6.35
C ASP A 338 -30.35 -8.43 7.52
N LEU A 339 -30.28 -7.09 7.53
CA LEU A 339 -29.54 -6.31 8.51
C LEU A 339 -30.13 -6.48 9.92
N LYS A 340 -29.39 -7.13 10.81
CA LYS A 340 -29.77 -7.35 12.20
C LYS A 340 -28.84 -6.61 13.14
N ASP A 341 -29.28 -6.49 14.39
CA ASP A 341 -28.47 -5.89 15.46
C ASP A 341 -27.11 -6.59 15.66
N ALA A 342 -27.04 -7.89 15.34
CA ALA A 342 -25.81 -8.68 15.45
C ALA A 342 -24.75 -8.35 14.37
N ASP A 343 -25.17 -7.73 13.26
CA ASP A 343 -24.28 -7.37 12.16
C ASP A 343 -23.67 -5.97 12.36
N LEU A 344 -24.16 -5.22 13.36
CA LEU A 344 -23.75 -3.85 13.63
C LEU A 344 -22.45 -3.80 14.44
N GLY A 345 -21.54 -2.93 14.02
CA GLY A 345 -20.31 -2.64 14.73
C GLY A 345 -20.51 -1.60 15.83
N THR A 346 -19.53 -1.50 16.72
CA THR A 346 -19.54 -0.53 17.83
C THR A 346 -18.22 0.22 17.92
N CYS A 347 -18.29 1.49 18.32
CA CYS A 347 -17.12 2.32 18.65
C CYS A 347 -17.52 3.36 19.69
N GLU A 348 -16.55 4.10 20.23
CA GLU A 348 -16.80 5.15 21.23
C GLU A 348 -17.41 6.40 20.60
N VAL A 349 -16.87 6.87 19.46
CA VAL A 349 -17.31 8.11 18.82
C VAL A 349 -17.20 8.01 17.30
N VAL A 350 -18.24 8.45 16.59
CA VAL A 350 -18.17 8.81 15.18
C VAL A 350 -18.41 10.30 15.03
N GLU A 351 -17.46 11.00 14.43
CA GLU A 351 -17.51 12.45 14.27
C GLU A 351 -17.10 12.90 12.87
N GLU A 352 -17.93 13.75 12.24
CA GLU A 352 -17.54 14.53 11.08
C GLU A 352 -16.71 15.74 11.54
N ARG A 353 -15.41 15.72 11.24
CA ARG A 353 -14.50 16.83 11.51
C ARG A 353 -14.12 17.52 10.21
N LYS A 354 -14.08 18.85 10.27
CA LYS A 354 -13.51 19.66 9.19
C LYS A 354 -12.00 19.78 9.40
N VAL A 355 -11.21 19.27 8.46
CA VAL A 355 -9.75 19.41 8.48
C VAL A 355 -9.27 20.12 7.23
N GLY A 356 -8.76 21.34 7.40
CA GLY A 356 -8.52 22.24 6.27
C GLY A 356 -9.86 22.67 5.67
N ASP A 357 -10.03 22.44 4.38
CA ASP A 357 -11.29 22.73 3.67
C ASP A 357 -12.20 21.50 3.52
N ASP A 358 -11.67 20.30 3.72
CA ASP A 358 -12.41 19.04 3.58
C ASP A 358 -13.09 18.62 4.88
N LYS A 359 -14.23 17.95 4.76
CA LYS A 359 -14.86 17.23 5.88
C LYS A 359 -14.58 15.75 5.75
N MET A 360 -14.22 15.13 6.87
CA MET A 360 -13.94 13.70 6.95
C MET A 360 -14.65 13.13 8.17
N ILE A 361 -15.00 11.85 8.10
CA ILE A 361 -15.64 11.14 9.19
C ILE A 361 -14.57 10.32 9.92
N PHE A 362 -14.40 10.59 11.20
CA PHE A 362 -13.51 9.88 12.11
C PHE A 362 -14.33 8.85 12.88
N VAL A 363 -13.92 7.58 12.82
CA VAL A 363 -14.47 6.50 13.63
C VAL A 363 -13.42 6.12 14.66
N GLU A 364 -13.65 6.45 15.93
CA GLU A 364 -12.64 6.37 17.00
C GLU A 364 -13.11 5.55 18.20
N GLY A 365 -12.16 5.02 18.96
CA GLY A 365 -12.42 4.29 20.21
C GLY A 365 -13.10 2.95 19.97
N CYS A 366 -12.67 2.23 18.93
CA CYS A 366 -13.06 0.84 18.76
C CYS A 366 -12.43 -0.01 19.87
N SER A 367 -13.14 -1.05 20.35
CA SER A 367 -12.72 -1.82 21.53
C SER A 367 -11.46 -2.66 21.29
N ASP A 368 -11.37 -3.28 20.11
CA ASP A 368 -10.22 -4.05 19.66
C ASP A 368 -10.06 -3.89 18.14
N PRO A 369 -9.56 -2.73 17.67
CA PRO A 369 -9.47 -2.44 16.26
C PRO A 369 -8.36 -3.28 15.64
N ARG A 370 -8.73 -4.30 14.88
CA ARG A 370 -7.81 -5.05 14.00
C ARG A 370 -7.41 -4.27 12.75
N ALA A 371 -7.92 -3.04 12.61
CA ALA A 371 -7.53 -2.09 11.60
C ALA A 371 -7.48 -0.68 12.21
N VAL A 372 -6.40 0.05 11.93
CA VAL A 372 -6.11 1.36 12.52
C VAL A 372 -5.81 2.37 11.42
N ALA A 373 -5.91 3.66 11.73
CA ALA A 373 -5.59 4.73 10.78
C ALA A 373 -4.49 5.64 11.31
N ILE A 374 -3.48 5.94 10.49
CA ILE A 374 -2.48 6.96 10.76
C ILE A 374 -2.89 8.22 10.01
N PHE A 375 -3.20 9.28 10.74
CA PHE A 375 -3.59 10.55 10.17
C PHE A 375 -2.39 11.48 10.01
N VAL A 376 -1.84 11.52 8.80
CA VAL A 376 -0.62 12.26 8.47
C VAL A 376 -0.92 13.72 8.17
N ARG A 377 -0.22 14.60 8.88
CA ARG A 377 -0.34 16.06 8.78
C ARG A 377 1.01 16.66 8.42
N ALA A 378 1.09 17.49 7.39
CA ALA A 378 2.29 18.29 7.14
C ALA A 378 1.98 19.59 6.39
N GLY A 379 2.88 20.56 6.49
CA GLY A 379 2.66 21.90 5.92
C GLY A 379 2.70 21.96 4.38
N LEU A 380 3.37 21.02 3.73
CA LEU A 380 3.52 20.95 2.27
C LEU A 380 3.13 19.56 1.78
N GLU A 381 2.39 19.47 0.68
CA GLU A 381 1.96 18.20 0.06
C GLU A 381 3.13 17.24 -0.17
N ARG A 382 4.24 17.74 -0.72
CA ARG A 382 5.45 16.95 -0.97
C ARG A 382 6.05 16.31 0.29
N MET A 383 5.91 16.99 1.44
CA MET A 383 6.38 16.45 2.72
C MET A 383 5.45 15.36 3.24
N ILE A 384 4.16 15.43 2.89
CA ILE A 384 3.17 14.41 3.25
C ILE A 384 3.39 13.15 2.42
N ASP A 385 3.59 13.28 1.12
CA ASP A 385 3.85 12.12 0.25
C ASP A 385 5.12 11.39 0.67
N GLU A 386 6.18 12.13 1.02
CA GLU A 386 7.41 11.53 1.55
C GLU A 386 7.24 10.95 2.96
N ALA A 387 6.33 11.51 3.78
CA ALA A 387 5.99 10.94 5.08
C ALA A 387 5.18 9.65 4.97
N GLU A 388 4.22 9.59 4.05
CA GLU A 388 3.46 8.38 3.73
C GLU A 388 4.42 7.25 3.29
N ARG A 389 5.34 7.54 2.37
CA ARG A 389 6.38 6.58 1.97
C ARG A 389 7.22 6.14 3.16
N ALA A 390 7.73 7.08 3.96
CA ALA A 390 8.55 6.74 5.13
C ALA A 390 7.80 5.89 6.17
N LEU A 391 6.50 6.14 6.35
CA LEU A 391 5.65 5.36 7.23
C LEU A 391 5.39 3.95 6.66
N ASN A 392 5.14 3.82 5.35
CA ASN A 392 4.96 2.52 4.71
C ASN A 392 6.19 1.63 4.91
N ASP A 393 7.41 2.06 4.56
CA ASP A 393 8.63 1.27 4.79
C ASP A 393 8.77 0.89 6.27
N ALA A 394 8.48 1.82 7.20
CA ALA A 394 8.58 1.54 8.62
C ALA A 394 7.53 0.53 9.11
N LEU A 395 6.32 0.57 8.55
CA LEU A 395 5.26 -0.41 8.83
C LEU A 395 5.66 -1.81 8.36
N PHE A 396 6.19 -1.94 7.14
CA PHE A 396 6.69 -3.21 6.62
C PHE A 396 7.85 -3.74 7.46
N VAL A 397 8.85 -2.92 7.79
CA VAL A 397 10.00 -3.35 8.61
C VAL A 397 9.57 -3.84 10.00
N ILE A 398 8.60 -3.19 10.64
CA ILE A 398 8.11 -3.63 11.96
C ILE A 398 7.17 -4.83 11.83
N SER A 399 6.41 -4.95 10.74
CA SER A 399 5.63 -6.14 10.40
C SER A 399 6.54 -7.36 10.18
N ASP A 400 7.59 -7.25 9.38
CA ASP A 400 8.58 -8.31 9.14
C ASP A 400 9.20 -8.81 10.45
N VAL A 401 9.49 -7.89 11.38
CA VAL A 401 10.02 -8.22 12.70
C VAL A 401 8.97 -8.88 13.59
N ALA A 402 7.69 -8.54 13.44
CA ALA A 402 6.60 -9.20 14.14
C ALA A 402 6.41 -10.65 13.67
N GLU A 403 6.50 -10.91 12.36
CA GLU A 403 6.36 -12.24 11.78
C GLU A 403 7.63 -13.09 11.96
N LEU A 404 8.80 -12.49 11.76
CA LEU A 404 10.11 -13.10 11.96
C LEU A 404 10.93 -12.26 12.95
N PRO A 405 10.92 -12.60 14.26
CA PRO A 405 11.52 -11.79 15.34
C PRO A 405 13.04 -11.87 15.36
N LYS A 406 13.68 -11.36 14.30
CA LYS A 406 15.12 -11.39 14.08
C LYS A 406 15.59 -10.10 13.45
N MET A 407 16.77 -9.65 13.86
CA MET A 407 17.45 -8.50 13.27
C MET A 407 18.92 -8.80 12.98
N VAL A 408 19.52 -7.96 12.14
CA VAL A 408 20.95 -8.00 11.85
C VAL A 408 21.57 -6.61 11.97
N PRO A 409 22.85 -6.50 12.32
CA PRO A 409 23.54 -5.22 12.34
C PRO A 409 23.69 -4.65 10.93
N GLY A 410 23.21 -3.42 10.72
CA GLY A 410 23.32 -2.71 9.45
C GLY A 410 24.69 -2.07 9.20
N GLY A 411 24.73 -1.10 8.29
CA GLY A 411 25.91 -0.27 8.02
C GLY A 411 27.05 -0.99 7.29
N GLY A 412 26.75 -2.04 6.51
CA GLY A 412 27.76 -2.81 5.78
C GLY A 412 28.39 -3.94 6.60
N ALA A 413 28.03 -4.08 7.88
CA ALA A 413 28.62 -5.07 8.78
C ALA A 413 28.29 -6.50 8.31
N ILE A 414 27.01 -6.75 8.02
CA ILE A 414 26.55 -8.06 7.59
C ILE A 414 27.11 -8.43 6.21
N GLU A 415 27.10 -7.51 5.26
CA GLU A 415 27.65 -7.71 3.91
C GLU A 415 29.14 -8.02 3.96
N THR A 416 29.88 -7.34 4.84
CA THR A 416 31.31 -7.59 5.04
C THR A 416 31.57 -8.99 5.59
N GLU A 417 30.82 -9.43 6.59
CA GLU A 417 30.98 -10.77 7.18
C GLU A 417 30.55 -11.88 6.21
N LEU A 418 29.45 -11.69 5.48
CA LEU A 418 29.01 -12.60 4.42
C LEU A 418 30.07 -12.71 3.32
N SER A 419 30.70 -11.60 2.92
CA SER A 419 31.76 -11.62 1.91
C SER A 419 32.96 -12.48 2.34
N LYS A 420 33.34 -12.45 3.63
CA LYS A 420 34.41 -13.29 4.18
C LYS A 420 34.01 -14.76 4.20
N ALA A 421 32.78 -15.04 4.61
CA ALA A 421 32.25 -16.40 4.67
C ALA A 421 32.20 -17.04 3.28
N VAL A 422 31.70 -16.31 2.27
CA VAL A 422 31.66 -16.78 0.88
C VAL A 422 33.07 -16.96 0.31
N ARG A 423 34.01 -16.03 0.57
CA ARG A 423 35.42 -16.18 0.14
C ARG A 423 36.10 -17.39 0.76
N SER A 424 35.85 -17.66 2.03
CA SER A 424 36.40 -18.83 2.73
C SER A 424 35.78 -20.13 2.23
N TYR A 425 34.51 -20.10 1.82
CA TYR A 425 33.85 -21.25 1.20
C TYR A 425 34.36 -21.50 -0.22
N ALA A 426 34.67 -20.45 -0.97
CA ALA A 426 35.18 -20.56 -2.33
C ALA A 426 36.53 -21.30 -2.44
N THR A 427 37.33 -21.39 -1.36
CA THR A 427 38.57 -22.18 -1.34
C THR A 427 38.34 -23.67 -1.06
N GLN A 428 37.14 -24.05 -0.63
CA GLN A 428 36.78 -25.42 -0.24
C GLN A 428 36.03 -26.19 -1.33
N VAL A 429 35.58 -25.52 -2.39
CA VAL A 429 34.67 -26.06 -3.42
C VAL A 429 35.34 -26.15 -4.78
#